data_AF-A0A528CIZ2-F1
#
_entry.id   AF-A0A528CIZ2-F1
#
_cell.length_a   1.000
_cell.length_b   1.000
_cell.length_c   1.000
_cell.angle_alpha   90.00
_cell.angle_beta   90.00
_cell.angle_gamma   90.00
#
_symmetry.space_group_name_H-M   'P 1'
#
loop_
_entity.id
_entity.type
_entity.pdbx_description
1 polymer ?
#
loop_
_entity_poly.entity_id
_entity_poly.type
_entity_poly.pdbx_seq_one_letter_code
_entity_poly.pdbx_strand_id
1 'polypeptide(L)' 'MRYRTLDSKLIIETAERLEKRVAERFPDAGLRGVAIELVSLSRDLATAAKALEAPIWWLRGVVIAAFA' A
#
# COMPACT_ATOMS: atom_id res chain seq x y z
N MET A 1 -5.12 -10.09 17.66
CA MET A 1 -5.50 -9.97 16.24
C MET A 1 -4.23 -10.10 15.39
N ARG A 2 -3.92 -11.29 14.84
CA ARG A 2 -2.62 -11.55 14.18
C ARG A 2 -2.64 -11.34 12.65
N TYR A 3 -3.85 -11.21 12.06
CA TYR A 3 -4.06 -11.07 10.61
C TYR A 3 -4.69 -9.73 10.20
N ARG A 4 -4.80 -8.75 11.10
CA ARG A 4 -5.41 -7.43 10.83
C ARG A 4 -4.41 -6.32 10.53
N THR A 5 -3.13 -6.61 10.69
CA THR A 5 -2.04 -5.66 10.43
C THR A 5 -1.26 -6.19 9.25
N LEU A 6 -1.38 -5.53 8.11
CA LEU A 6 -0.55 -5.80 6.94
C LEU A 6 0.62 -4.83 6.93
N ASP A 7 1.83 -5.37 6.77
CA ASP A 7 3.04 -4.56 6.56
C ASP A 7 3.16 -4.25 5.07
N SER A 8 3.08 -2.97 4.72
CA SER A 8 3.16 -2.49 3.34
C SER A 8 4.48 -2.85 2.66
N LYS A 9 5.58 -2.94 3.41
CA LYS A 9 6.89 -3.33 2.87
C LYS A 9 6.87 -4.78 2.39
N LEU A 10 6.26 -5.67 3.19
CA LEU A 10 6.15 -7.09 2.82
C LEU A 10 5.23 -7.30 1.60
N ILE A 11 4.16 -6.50 1.47
CA ILE A 11 3.30 -6.52 0.28
C ILE A 11 4.09 -6.12 -0.97
N ILE A 12 4.78 -4.98 -0.93
CA ILE A 12 5.56 -4.47 -2.07
C ILE A 12 6.64 -5.48 -2.48
N GLU A 13 7.40 -6.02 -1.51
CA GLU A 13 8.43 -7.03 -1.80
C GLU A 13 7.83 -8.29 -2.44
N THR A 14 6.65 -8.71 -1.98
CA THR A 14 5.95 -9.88 -2.56
C THR A 14 5.51 -9.60 -3.99
N ALA A 15 4.99 -8.40 -4.27
CA ALA A 15 4.61 -7.99 -5.61
C ALA A 15 5.81 -7.91 -6.57
N GLU A 16 6.95 -7.37 -6.11
CA GLU A 16 8.19 -7.29 -6.89
C GLU A 16 8.74 -8.69 -7.22
N ARG A 17 8.73 -9.60 -6.22
CA ARG A 17 9.12 -11.01 -6.47
C ARG A 17 8.18 -11.70 -7.45
N LEU A 18 6.89 -11.37 -7.44
CA LEU A 18 5.92 -11.90 -8.39
C LEU A 18 6.19 -11.38 -9.80
N GLU A 19 6.38 -10.07 -9.96
CA GLU A 19 6.72 -9.45 -11.26
C GLU A 19 7.97 -10.08 -11.85
N LYS A 20 9.05 -10.22 -11.06
CA LYS A 20 10.28 -10.84 -11.52
C LYS A 20 10.05 -12.28 -12.04
N ARG A 21 9.30 -13.10 -11.31
CA ARG A 21 8.98 -14.47 -11.75
C ARG A 21 8.12 -14.49 -13.01
N VAL A 22 7.17 -13.57 -13.14
CA VAL A 22 6.34 -13.45 -14.34
C VAL A 22 7.19 -13.03 -15.53
N ALA A 23 8.10 -12.07 -15.36
CA ALA A 23 9.02 -11.64 -16.41
C ALA A 23 9.97 -12.76 -16.85
N GLU A 24 10.45 -13.59 -15.92
CA GLU A 24 11.31 -14.74 -16.23
C GLU A 24 10.56 -15.87 -16.97
N ARG A 25 9.27 -16.09 -16.64
CA ARG A 25 8.51 -17.25 -17.16
C ARG A 25 7.62 -16.93 -18.36
N PHE A 26 7.14 -15.69 -18.46
CA PHE A 26 6.19 -15.23 -19.48
C PHE A 26 6.60 -13.86 -20.03
N PRO A 27 7.80 -13.73 -20.62
CA PRO A 27 8.38 -12.44 -21.00
C PRO A 27 7.53 -11.66 -22.01
N ASP A 28 6.90 -12.36 -22.95
CA ASP A 28 6.13 -11.77 -24.06
C ASP A 28 4.61 -11.77 -23.82
N ALA A 29 4.18 -12.20 -22.62
CA ALA A 29 2.76 -12.20 -22.26
C ALA A 29 2.38 -10.88 -21.57
N GLY A 30 1.16 -10.41 -21.81
CA GLY A 30 0.59 -9.23 -21.12
C GLY A 30 0.56 -9.35 -19.59
N LEU A 31 0.79 -10.56 -19.04
CA LEU A 31 0.92 -10.82 -17.60
C LEU A 31 2.03 -10.02 -16.95
N ARG A 32 3.13 -9.75 -17.66
CA ARG A 32 4.21 -8.91 -17.12
C ARG A 32 3.72 -7.48 -16.86
N GLY A 33 2.94 -6.91 -17.78
CA GLY A 33 2.34 -5.58 -17.60
C GLY A 33 1.45 -5.51 -16.37
N VAL A 34 0.60 -6.52 -16.16
CA VAL A 34 -0.26 -6.63 -14.97
C VAL A 34 0.58 -6.69 -13.69
N ALA A 35 1.66 -7.47 -13.69
CA ALA A 35 2.52 -7.59 -12.52
C ALA A 35 3.27 -6.29 -12.20
N ILE A 36 3.67 -5.51 -13.22
CA ILE A 36 4.24 -4.17 -13.05
C ILE A 36 3.20 -3.21 -12.44
N GLU A 37 1.97 -3.21 -12.95
CA GLU A 37 0.89 -2.39 -12.40
C GLU A 37 0.58 -2.75 -10.94
N LEU A 38 0.61 -4.03 -10.60
CA LEU A 38 0.42 -4.49 -9.22
C LEU A 38 1.50 -3.95 -8.28
N VAL A 39 2.76 -3.90 -8.72
CA VAL A 39 3.85 -3.30 -7.93
C VAL A 39 3.59 -1.80 -7.73
N SER A 40 3.21 -1.08 -8.79
CA SER A 40 2.88 0.35 -8.70
C SER A 40 1.74 0.60 -7.72
N LEU A 41 0.62 -0.12 -7.88
CA LEU A 41 -0.57 0.03 -7.05
C LEU A 41 -0.27 -0.27 -5.57
N SER A 42 0.59 -1.25 -5.28
CA SER A 42 1.01 -1.56 -3.91
C SER A 42 1.75 -0.39 -3.24
N ARG A 43 2.58 0.35 -3.99
CA ARG A 43 3.30 1.53 -3.51
C ARG A 43 2.36 2.73 -3.30
N ASP A 44 1.42 2.92 -4.23
CA ASP A 44 0.43 4.00 -4.14
C ASP A 44 -0.49 3.80 -2.93
N LEU A 45 -0.97 2.57 -2.72
CA LEU A 45 -1.78 2.22 -1.56
C LEU A 45 -1.02 2.38 -0.25
N ALA A 46 0.25 1.99 -0.19
CA ALA A 46 1.08 2.20 1.00
C ALA A 46 1.20 3.70 1.35
N THR A 47 1.36 4.56 0.33
CA THR A 47 1.43 6.01 0.50
C THR A 47 0.09 6.57 0.97
N ALA A 48 -1.01 6.17 0.35
CA ALA A 48 -2.36 6.60 0.72
C ALA A 48 -2.73 6.15 2.13
N ALA A 49 -2.44 4.90 2.50
CA ALA A 49 -2.69 4.38 3.84
C ALA A 49 -1.93 5.17 4.91
N LYS A 50 -0.64 5.47 4.66
CA LYS A 50 0.16 6.29 5.57
C LYS A 50 -0.37 7.72 5.72
N ALA A 51 -0.90 8.30 4.63
CA ALA A 51 -1.55 9.61 4.70
C ALA A 51 -2.85 9.56 5.52
N LEU A 52 -3.62 8.48 5.42
CA LEU A 52 -4.83 8.26 6.21
C LEU A 52 -4.54 7.98 7.70
N GLU A 53 -3.41 7.36 8.03
CA GLU A 53 -2.99 7.13 9.42
C GLU A 53 -2.58 8.42 10.15
N ALA A 54 -2.32 9.51 9.41
CA ALA A 54 -1.91 10.76 10.02
C ALA A 54 -2.99 11.31 10.96
N PRO A 55 -2.66 11.68 12.21
CA PRO A 55 -3.64 12.19 13.16
C PRO A 55 -4.23 13.52 12.69
N ILE A 56 -5.55 13.63 12.77
CA ILE A 56 -6.30 14.84 12.41
C ILE A 56 -6.24 15.86 13.56
N TRP A 57 -5.13 16.58 13.68
CA TRP A 57 -4.87 17.50 14.80
C TRP A 57 -5.89 18.63 14.92
N TRP A 58 -6.40 19.16 13.81
CA TRP A 58 -7.39 20.23 13.84
C TRP A 58 -8.71 19.77 14.49
N LEU A 59 -9.13 18.52 14.23
CA LEU A 59 -10.34 17.96 14.81
C LEU A 59 -10.20 17.85 16.34
N ARG A 60 -9.02 17.48 16.83
CA ARG A 60 -8.72 17.47 18.27
C ARG A 60 -8.88 18.86 18.88
N GLY A 61 -8.44 19.91 18.19
CA GLY A 61 -8.62 21.30 18.62
C GLY A 61 -10.09 21.72 18.71
N VAL A 62 -10.91 21.35 17.71
CA VAL A 62 -12.36 21.62 17.71
C VAL A 62 -13.05 20.94 18.88
N VAL A 63 -12.72 19.68 19.16
CA VAL A 63 -13.29 18.95 20.29
C VAL A 63 -12.92 19.63 21.62
N ILE A 64 -11.67 20.03 21.82
CA ILE A 64 -11.27 20.75 23.04
C ILE A 64 -12.07 22.04 23.19
N ALA A 65 -12.19 22.85 22.14
CA ALA A 65 -12.93 24.11 22.20
C ALA A 65 -14.43 23.92 22.46
N ALA A 66 -15.03 22.81 22.01
CA ALA A 66 -16.45 22.54 22.21
C ALA A 66 -16.82 22.06 23.62
N PHE A 67 -15.85 21.51 24.37
CA PHE A 67 -16.07 20.90 25.69
C PHE A 67 -15.28 21.59 26.83
N ALA A 68 -14.51 22.64 26.54
CA ALA A 68 -13.83 23.49 27.53
C ALA A 68 -14.74 24.63 28.00
#